data_AF-A0A536S9M7-F1
#
_entry.id   AF-A0A536S9M7-F1
#
_cell.length_a   1.000
_cell.length_b   1.000
_cell.length_c   1.000
_cell.angle_alpha   90.00
_cell.angle_beta   90.00
_cell.angle_gamma   90.00
#
_symmetry.space_group_name_H-M   'P 1'
#
loop_
_entity.id
_entity.type
_entity.pdbx_description
1 polymer ?
#
loop_
_entity_poly.entity_id
_entity_poly.type
_entity_poly.pdbx_seq_one_letter_code
_entity_poly.pdbx_strand_id
1 'polypeptide(L)' 'KRDAETDAFGQCGSNCDLIRTFRDACAAVAAKPTRTSSDTGASREIAQMKALKKCGSDCAVKVWACTSEK' A
#
# COMPACT_ATOMS: atom_id res chain seq x y z
N LYS A 1 -12.98 5.61 8.53
CA LYS A 1 -11.81 6.35 7.98
C LYS A 1 -10.81 6.69 9.08
N ARG A 2 -11.24 7.39 10.14
CA ARG A 2 -10.35 7.80 11.25
C ARG A 2 -9.74 6.61 12.02
N ASP A 3 -10.53 5.55 12.24
CA ASP A 3 -10.05 4.38 12.98
C ASP A 3 -9.05 3.56 12.17
N ALA A 4 -9.36 3.26 10.91
CA ALA A 4 -8.44 2.55 10.02
C ALA A 4 -7.10 3.28 9.80
N GLU A 5 -7.12 4.62 9.74
CA GLU A 5 -5.92 5.44 9.66
C GLU A 5 -5.12 5.42 10.97
N THR A 6 -5.80 5.53 12.11
CA THR A 6 -5.19 5.44 13.44
C THR A 6 -4.55 4.07 13.69
N ASP A 7 -5.24 3.00 13.31
CA ASP A 7 -4.73 1.62 13.42
C ASP A 7 -3.52 1.40 12.51
N ALA A 8 -3.55 1.94 11.29
CA ALA A 8 -2.43 1.85 10.35
C ALA A 8 -1.19 2.61 10.87
N PHE A 9 -1.37 3.81 11.41
CA PHE A 9 -0.27 4.55 12.04
C PHE A 9 0.24 3.88 13.32
N GLY A 10 -0.66 3.32 14.14
CA GLY A 10 -0.30 2.55 15.33
C GLY A 10 0.54 1.31 15.02
N GLN A 11 0.24 0.59 13.93
CA GLN A 11 1.04 -0.55 13.46
C GLN A 11 2.39 -0.14 12.86
N CYS A 12 2.47 1.06 12.28
CA CYS A 12 3.68 1.53 11.61
C CYS A 12 4.74 2.04 12.60
N GLY A 13 4.32 2.71 13.67
CA GLY A 13 5.21 3.28 14.68
C GLY A 13 5.69 4.70 14.32
N SER A 14 6.87 5.08 14.80
CA SER A 14 7.42 6.43 14.64
C SER A 14 7.99 6.66 13.23
N ASN A 15 7.83 7.87 12.68
CA ASN A 15 8.31 8.30 11.34
C ASN A 15 7.59 7.63 10.16
N CYS A 16 6.26 7.54 10.24
CA CYS A 16 5.44 7.01 9.17
C CYS A 16 4.68 8.11 8.44
N ASP A 17 4.69 8.03 7.11
CA ASP A 17 3.92 8.91 6.23
C ASP A 17 2.75 8.16 5.61
N LEU A 18 1.62 8.85 5.45
CA LEU A 18 0.46 8.30 4.75
C LEU A 18 0.77 8.19 3.25
N ILE A 19 1.02 6.96 2.78
CA ILE A 19 1.27 6.71 1.36
C ILE A 19 -0.03 6.64 0.54
N ARG A 20 -1.08 6.01 1.07
CA ARG A 20 -2.38 5.87 0.39
C ARG A 20 -3.51 5.45 1.32
N THR A 21 -4.70 5.98 1.08
CA THR A 21 -5.97 5.45 1.61
C THR A 21 -6.72 4.67 0.53
N PHE A 22 -7.35 3.57 0.91
CA PHE A 22 -8.18 2.74 0.03
C PHE A 22 -9.37 2.17 0.82
N ARG A 23 -10.41 1.74 0.12
CA ARG A 23 -11.64 1.16 0.69
C ARG A 23 -12.14 0.08 -0.25
N ASP A 24 -12.67 -0.99 0.32
CA ASP A 24 -13.24 -2.14 -0.40
C ASP A 24 -12.31 -2.67 -1.51
N ALA A 25 -11.03 -2.77 -1.16
CA ALA A 25 -9.95 -3.07 -2.08
C ALA A 25 -8.72 -3.55 -1.33
N CYS A 26 -7.74 -4.02 -2.07
CA CYS A 26 -6.37 -4.16 -1.63
C CYS A 26 -5.51 -3.00 -2.15
N ALA A 27 -4.48 -2.62 -1.38
CA ALA A 27 -3.44 -1.71 -1.80
C ALA A 27 -2.06 -2.32 -1.57
N ALA A 28 -1.09 -1.92 -2.39
CA ALA A 28 0.30 -2.30 -2.23
C ALA A 28 1.22 -1.10 -2.48
N VAL A 29 2.37 -1.13 -1.82
CA VAL A 29 3.48 -0.19 -2.02
C VAL A 29 4.67 -0.98 -2.52
N ALA A 30 5.22 -0.55 -3.65
CA ALA A 30 6.48 -1.02 -4.18
C ALA A 30 7.53 0.08 -4.07
N ALA A 31 8.74 -0.28 -3.67
CA ALA A 31 9.83 0.67 -3.52
C ALA A 31 11.18 0.10 -3.95
N LYS A 32 12.05 1.02 -4.36
CA LYS A 32 13.49 0.89 -4.54
C LYS A 32 14.18 2.09 -3.87
N PRO A 33 15.51 2.11 -3.69
CA PRO A 33 16.19 3.17 -2.95
C PRO A 33 15.87 4.60 -3.40
N THR A 34 15.54 4.80 -4.67
CA THR A 34 15.28 6.13 -5.26
C THR A 34 13.80 6.42 -5.52
N ARG A 35 12.89 5.45 -5.33
CA ARG A 35 11.49 5.61 -5.73
C ARG A 35 10.56 4.72 -4.92
N THR A 36 9.43 5.30 -4.51
CA THR A 36 8.29 4.60 -3.93
C THR A 36 7.07 4.83 -4.81
N SER A 37 6.23 3.81 -4.97
CA SER A 37 4.94 3.93 -5.66
C SER A 37 3.91 3.02 -5.02
N SER A 38 2.64 3.40 -5.12
CA SER A 38 1.51 2.63 -4.58
C SER A 38 0.37 2.53 -5.58
N ASP A 39 -0.37 1.43 -5.50
CA ASP A 39 -1.61 1.23 -6.26
C ASP A 39 -2.61 0.31 -5.57
N THR A 40 -3.86 0.32 -6.06
CA THR A 40 -4.96 -0.49 -5.55
C THR A 40 -5.45 -1.55 -6.56
N GLY A 41 -6.01 -2.63 -6.04
CA GLY A 41 -6.53 -3.75 -6.82
C GLY A 41 -7.67 -4.47 -6.11
N ALA A 42 -8.50 -5.16 -6.88
CA ALA A 42 -9.57 -6.01 -6.35
C ALA A 42 -9.02 -7.21 -5.55
N SER A 43 -7.76 -7.60 -5.79
CA SER A 43 -7.04 -8.60 -5.00
C SER A 43 -5.64 -8.10 -4.66
N ARG A 44 -4.99 -8.81 -3.73
CA ARG A 44 -3.59 -8.57 -3.35
C ARG A 44 -2.67 -8.60 -4.58
N GLU A 45 -2.81 -9.62 -5.43
CA GLU A 45 -1.97 -9.85 -6.61
C GLU A 45 -2.10 -8.69 -7.60
N ILE A 46 -3.34 -8.22 -7.82
CA ILE A 46 -3.62 -7.09 -8.71
C ILE A 46 -2.98 -5.81 -8.16
N ALA A 47 -3.13 -5.55 -6.86
CA ALA A 47 -2.56 -4.36 -6.23
C ALA A 47 -1.02 -4.37 -6.30
N GLN A 48 -0.39 -5.51 -5.99
CA GLN A 48 1.06 -5.69 -6.04
C GLN A 48 1.60 -5.53 -7.46
N MET A 49 1.00 -6.19 -8.44
CA MET A 49 1.39 -6.09 -9.85
C MET A 49 1.32 -4.64 -10.35
N LYS A 50 0.24 -3.91 -10.04
CA LYS A 50 0.09 -2.51 -10.42
C LYS A 50 1.14 -1.61 -9.75
N ALA A 51 1.37 -1.81 -8.45
CA ALA A 51 2.39 -1.06 -7.71
C ALA A 51 3.79 -1.30 -8.31
N LEU A 52 4.15 -2.55 -8.62
CA LEU A 52 5.42 -2.89 -9.28
C LEU A 52 5.53 -2.26 -10.67
N LYS A 53 4.49 -2.41 -11.50
CA LYS A 53 4.45 -1.83 -12.85
C LYS A 53 4.62 -0.32 -12.83
N LYS A 54 4.02 0.37 -11.86
CA LYS A 54 4.13 1.82 -11.69
C LYS A 54 5.51 2.25 -11.18
N CYS A 55 6.13 1.43 -10.34
CA CYS A 55 7.47 1.68 -9.81
C CYS A 55 8.55 1.56 -10.89
N GLY A 56 8.43 0.53 -11.74
CA GLY A 56 9.40 0.17 -12.77
C GLY A 56 10.36 -0.94 -12.32
N SER A 57 11.47 -1.08 -13.04
CA SER A 57 12.50 -2.10 -12.74
C SER A 57 13.12 -1.90 -11.36
N ASP A 58 13.54 -3.03 -10.77
CA ASP A 58 14.26 -3.15 -9.48
C ASP A 58 13.45 -2.70 -8.25
N CYS A 59 12.13 -2.63 -8.38
CA CYS A 59 11.26 -2.40 -7.25
C CYS A 59 10.81 -3.72 -6.61
N ALA A 60 10.68 -3.71 -5.30
CA ALA A 60 10.08 -4.80 -4.53
C ALA A 60 8.85 -4.31 -3.78
N VAL A 61 7.85 -5.17 -3.62
CA VAL A 61 6.72 -4.89 -2.74
C VAL A 61 7.24 -4.83 -1.30
N LYS A 62 6.99 -3.71 -0.61
CA LYS A 62 7.39 -3.50 0.78
C LYS A 62 6.25 -3.75 1.76
N VAL A 63 5.05 -3.33 1.39
CA VAL A 63 3.84 -3.51 2.22
C VAL A 63 2.62 -3.65 1.32
N TRP A 64 1.62 -4.40 1.81
CA TRP A 64 0.30 -4.52 1.20
C TRP A 64 -0.74 -4.72 2.29
N ALA A 65 -1.98 -4.35 2.01
CA ALA A 65 -3.11 -4.55 2.90
C ALA A 65 -4.40 -4.68 2.09
N CYS A 66 -5.40 -5.36 2.64
CA CYS A 66 -6.74 -5.50 2.05
C CYS A 66 -7.79 -5.07 3.06
N THR A 67 -8.81 -4.39 2.57
CA THR A 67 -9.99 -3.99 3.33
C THR A 67 -11.22 -4.48 2.59
N SER A 68 -12.14 -5.09 3.31
CA SER A 68 -13.50 -5.35 2.85
C SER A 68 -14.44 -4.45 3.62
N GLU A 69 -15.55 -4.02 3.01
CA GLU A 69 -16.65 -3.49 3.82
C GLU A 69 -17.13 -4.59 4.77
N LYS A 70 -17.38 -4.23 6.03
CA LYS A 70 -18.12 -5.07 6.98
C LYS A 70 -19.53 -4.55 7.07
#